data_AF-A0A3S0S2R3-F1
#
_entry.id   AF-A0A3S0S2R3-F1
#
_cell.length_a   1.000
_cell.length_b   1.000
_cell.length_c   1.000
_cell.angle_alpha   90.00
_cell.angle_beta   90.00
_cell.angle_gamma   90.00
#
_symmetry.space_group_name_H-M   'P 1'
#
loop_
_entity.id
_entity.type
_entity.pdbx_description
1 polymer ?
#
loop_
_entity_poly.entity_id
_entity_poly.type
_entity_poly.pdbx_seq_one_letter_code
_entity_poly.pdbx_strand_id
1 'polypeptide(L)'
;MLTPEHFPPTIFMGAHTEQGGRIASILKVTPQFHRQPNHDWGVLYRLECEQSPVIDWCDAGFAKCKAGEQAPVIVALEAAAAAADARYIDYLRRLAPEEAAKIVEAEIDNKESVGASGPFMLLTY
;
A
#
# COMPACT_ATOMS: atom_id res chain seq x y z
N MET A 1 -21.25 9.56 -14.16
CA MET A 1 -20.64 10.34 -13.06
C MET A 1 -19.74 9.39 -12.31
N LEU A 2 -18.47 9.74 -12.11
CA LEU A 2 -17.56 8.94 -11.31
C LEU A 2 -17.98 8.98 -9.85
N THR A 3 -17.84 7.85 -9.17
CA THR A 3 -18.19 7.67 -7.76
C THR A 3 -17.04 6.96 -7.06
N PRO A 4 -16.96 6.98 -5.72
CA PRO A 4 -15.92 6.27 -4.97
C PRO A 4 -15.72 4.81 -5.38
N GLU A 5 -16.78 4.09 -5.78
CA GLU A 5 -16.70 2.69 -6.21
C GLU A 5 -15.93 2.47 -7.52
N HIS A 6 -15.75 3.54 -8.31
CA HIS A 6 -14.96 3.51 -9.54
C HIS A 6 -13.47 3.74 -9.26
N PHE A 7 -13.07 3.96 -8.01
CA PHE A 7 -11.66 4.10 -7.66
C PHE A 7 -10.90 2.82 -8.05
N PRO A 8 -9.86 2.91 -8.90
CA PRO A 8 -9.10 1.75 -9.29
C PRO A 8 -8.34 1.18 -8.08
N PRO A 9 -8.43 -0.12 -7.79
CA PRO A 9 -7.78 -0.70 -6.61
C PRO A 9 -6.25 -0.67 -6.73
N THR A 10 -5.57 -0.60 -5.60
CA THR A 10 -4.11 -0.70 -5.56
C THR A 10 -3.69 -2.17 -5.45
N ILE A 11 -3.41 -2.80 -6.59
CA ILE A 11 -3.04 -4.22 -6.67
C ILE A 11 -1.66 -4.47 -6.03
N PHE A 12 -1.65 -5.33 -5.00
CA PHE A 12 -0.46 -5.93 -4.40
C PHE A 12 0.14 -6.99 -5.33
N MET A 13 1.41 -6.83 -5.68
CA MET A 13 2.12 -7.68 -6.64
C MET A 13 3.05 -8.70 -5.96
N GLY A 14 3.04 -8.74 -4.63
CA GLY A 14 3.96 -9.51 -3.80
C GLY A 14 4.88 -8.59 -3.00
N ALA A 15 5.97 -9.16 -2.50
CA ALA A 15 6.98 -8.42 -1.76
C ALA A 15 8.39 -8.81 -2.19
N HIS A 16 9.28 -7.83 -2.19
CA HIS A 16 10.71 -8.07 -2.33
C HIS A 16 11.31 -8.35 -0.95
N THR A 17 12.12 -9.41 -0.83
CA THR A 17 12.79 -9.74 0.43
C THR A 17 14.29 -9.56 0.29
N GLU A 18 14.88 -8.78 1.18
CA GLU A 18 16.34 -8.60 1.26
C GLU A 18 16.86 -8.78 2.69
N GLN A 19 18.15 -9.07 2.85
CA GLN A 19 18.76 -9.16 4.18
C GLN A 19 18.94 -7.77 4.82
N GLY A 20 18.64 -7.67 6.11
CA GLY A 20 18.93 -6.48 6.90
C GLY A 20 20.44 -6.32 7.11
N GLY A 21 21.03 -5.25 6.59
CA GLY A 21 22.49 -5.07 6.51
C GLY A 21 23.31 -5.09 7.81
N ARG A 22 22.70 -5.21 9.00
CA ARG A 22 23.43 -5.30 10.29
C ARG A 22 23.15 -6.57 11.09
N ILE A 23 22.06 -7.29 10.84
CA ILE A 23 21.67 -8.49 11.58
C ILE A 23 21.25 -9.55 10.57
N ALA A 24 22.11 -10.54 10.34
CA ALA A 24 21.92 -11.56 9.30
C ALA A 24 20.63 -12.39 9.46
N SER A 25 19.99 -12.34 10.63
CA SER A 25 18.73 -13.05 10.91
C SER A 25 17.46 -12.24 10.64
N ILE A 26 17.57 -10.92 10.37
CA ILE A 26 16.42 -10.07 10.05
C ILE A 26 16.38 -9.86 8.53
N LEU A 27 15.20 -10.10 7.96
CA LEU A 27 14.87 -9.79 6.58
C LEU A 27 13.97 -8.55 6.54
N LYS A 28 14.15 -7.75 5.49
CA LYS A 28 13.22 -6.69 5.12
C LYS A 28 12.29 -7.23 4.04
N VAL A 29 10.99 -7.08 4.23
CA VAL A 29 9.94 -7.48 3.31
C VAL A 29 9.27 -6.21 2.81
N THR A 30 9.64 -5.78 1.60
CA THR A 30 9.18 -4.53 0.99
C THR A 30 8.01 -4.84 0.05
N PRO A 31 6.79 -4.36 0.34
CA PRO A 31 5.62 -4.60 -0.51
C PRO A 31 5.83 -3.96 -1.89
N GLN A 32 5.37 -4.67 -2.93
CA GLN A 32 5.40 -4.23 -4.32
C GLN A 32 3.98 -4.00 -4.81
N PHE A 33 3.78 -2.89 -5.50
CA PHE A 33 2.48 -2.54 -6.07
C PHE A 33 2.60 -2.34 -7.58
N HIS A 34 1.50 -2.57 -8.30
CA HIS A 34 1.46 -2.39 -9.75
C HIS A 34 1.62 -0.93 -10.20
N ARG A 35 1.46 0.01 -9.27
CA ARG A 35 1.69 1.45 -9.44
C ARG A 35 2.09 2.06 -8.10
N GLN A 36 2.62 3.27 -8.14
CA GLN A 36 2.81 4.05 -6.93
C GLN A 36 1.43 4.49 -6.39
N PRO A 37 1.08 4.18 -5.13
CA PRO A 37 -0.16 4.66 -4.55
C PRO A 37 -0.12 6.17 -4.31
N ASN A 38 -1.28 6.81 -4.32
CA ASN A 38 -1.40 8.19 -3.88
C ASN A 38 -1.05 8.33 -2.38
N HIS A 39 -0.74 9.55 -1.96
CA HIS A 39 -0.25 9.82 -0.60
C HIS A 39 -1.26 9.40 0.49
N ASP A 40 -2.53 9.77 0.34
CA ASP A 40 -3.57 9.50 1.34
C ASP A 40 -3.85 8.01 1.50
N TRP A 41 -3.86 7.25 0.40
CA TRP A 41 -3.90 5.79 0.42
C TRP A 41 -2.67 5.22 1.12
N GLY A 42 -1.47 5.77 0.82
CA GLY A 42 -0.23 5.34 1.46
C GLY A 42 -0.22 5.55 2.97
N VAL A 43 -0.86 6.61 3.47
CA VAL A 43 -1.07 6.84 4.90
C VAL A 43 -1.98 5.77 5.50
N LEU A 44 -3.09 5.44 4.84
CA LEU A 44 -3.99 4.38 5.30
C LEU A 44 -3.30 3.00 5.31
N TYR A 45 -2.53 2.69 4.27
CA TYR A 45 -1.77 1.44 4.20
C TYR A 45 -0.76 1.32 5.34
N ARG A 46 0.00 2.38 5.60
CA ARG A 46 0.91 2.45 6.75
C ARG A 46 0.18 2.17 8.06
N LEU A 47 -0.98 2.79 8.27
CA LEU A 47 -1.78 2.59 9.48
C LEU A 47 -2.24 1.13 9.63
N GLU A 48 -2.66 0.48 8.54
CA GLU A 48 -3.03 -0.94 8.57
C GLU A 48 -1.83 -1.85 8.86
N CYS A 49 -0.66 -1.51 8.32
CA CYS A 49 0.59 -2.21 8.65
C CYS A 49 0.95 -2.07 10.13
N GLU A 50 0.86 -0.86 10.69
CA GLU A 50 1.17 -0.59 12.10
C GLU A 50 0.16 -1.21 13.08
N GLN A 51 -1.10 -1.42 12.66
CA GLN A 51 -2.14 -2.04 13.47
C GLN A 51 -2.10 -3.58 13.44
N SER A 52 -1.39 -4.16 12.46
CA SER A 52 -1.33 -5.61 12.31
C SER A 52 -0.43 -6.25 13.38
N PRO A 53 -0.91 -7.26 14.12
CA PRO A 53 -0.07 -7.98 15.10
C PRO A 53 1.02 -8.84 14.45
N VAL A 54 0.99 -9.02 13.13
CA VAL A 54 1.92 -9.85 12.36
C VAL A 54 3.03 -9.01 11.71
N ILE A 55 2.79 -7.71 11.50
CA ILE A 55 3.69 -6.84 10.73
C ILE A 55 4.52 -6.00 11.70
N ASP A 56 5.84 -6.26 11.75
CA ASP A 56 6.80 -5.34 12.37
C ASP A 56 7.17 -4.24 11.36
N TRP A 57 6.29 -3.25 11.22
CA TRP A 57 6.42 -2.20 10.21
C TRP A 57 7.58 -1.24 10.51
N CYS A 58 8.28 -0.81 9.46
CA CYS A 58 9.29 0.23 9.51
C CYS A 58 8.91 1.39 8.61
N ASP A 59 9.05 2.60 9.13
CA ASP A 59 8.78 3.88 8.44
C ASP A 59 9.51 4.06 7.11
N ALA A 60 10.56 3.26 6.87
CA ALA A 60 11.26 3.17 5.59
C ALA A 60 10.53 2.32 4.52
N GLY A 61 9.26 1.94 4.75
CA GLY A 61 8.40 1.29 3.75
C GLY A 61 8.55 -0.23 3.65
N PHE A 62 8.98 -0.89 4.71
CA PHE A 62 9.12 -2.36 4.73
C PHE A 62 8.73 -2.94 6.08
N ALA A 63 8.35 -4.22 6.09
CA ALA A 63 8.20 -5.01 7.32
C ALA A 63 9.49 -5.76 7.66
N LYS A 64 9.81 -5.90 8.94
CA LYS A 64 10.87 -6.80 9.41
C LYS A 64 10.29 -8.17 9.70
N CYS A 65 11.04 -9.23 9.40
CA CYS A 65 10.72 -10.57 9.85
C CYS A 65 11.98 -11.41 10.01
N LYS A 66 11.91 -12.56 10.66
CA LYS A 66 13.02 -13.52 10.65
C LYS A 66 13.00 -14.34 9.36
N ALA A 67 14.14 -14.96 9.03
CA ALA A 67 14.19 -15.97 7.99
C ALA A 67 13.24 -17.14 8.32
N GLY A 68 12.39 -17.50 7.35
CA GLY A 68 11.34 -18.53 7.52
C GLY A 68 9.97 -17.97 7.87
N GLU A 69 9.88 -16.69 8.27
CA GLU A 69 8.61 -16.03 8.67
C GLU A 69 8.05 -15.11 7.56
N GLN A 70 8.61 -15.14 6.34
CA GLN A 70 8.22 -14.20 5.28
C GLN A 70 6.78 -14.41 4.81
N ALA A 71 6.36 -15.66 4.63
CA ALA A 71 5.04 -15.99 4.09
C ALA A 71 3.87 -15.36 4.88
N PRO A 72 3.77 -15.51 6.22
CA PRO A 72 2.70 -14.86 6.97
C PRO A 72 2.79 -13.32 6.93
N VAL A 73 3.99 -12.75 6.85
CA VAL A 73 4.16 -11.29 6.70
C VAL A 73 3.67 -10.80 5.34
N ILE A 74 3.97 -11.52 4.26
CA ILE A 74 3.49 -11.19 2.90
C ILE A 74 1.96 -11.24 2.84
N VAL A 75 1.34 -12.28 3.41
CA VAL A 75 -0.13 -12.39 3.49
C VAL A 75 -0.71 -11.22 4.30
N ALA A 76 -0.07 -10.85 5.42
CA ALA A 76 -0.52 -9.71 6.21
C ALA A 76 -0.38 -8.38 5.45
N LEU A 77 0.69 -8.19 4.66
CA LEU A 77 0.90 -7.01 3.83
C LEU A 77 -0.15 -6.90 2.71
N GLU A 78 -0.54 -8.02 2.12
CA GLU A 78 -1.64 -8.09 1.15
C GLU A 78 -2.99 -7.73 1.80
N ALA A 79 -3.27 -8.29 2.99
CA ALA A 79 -4.48 -7.98 3.74
C ALA A 79 -4.54 -6.49 4.14
N ALA A 80 -3.40 -5.90 4.52
CA ALA A 80 -3.30 -4.47 4.82
C ALA A 80 -3.59 -3.61 3.58
N ALA A 81 -3.19 -4.05 2.38
CA ALA A 81 -3.49 -3.33 1.14
C ALA A 81 -4.99 -3.35 0.83
N ALA A 82 -5.63 -4.50 0.97
CA ALA A 82 -7.09 -4.63 0.80
C ALA A 82 -7.86 -3.78 1.83
N ALA A 83 -7.39 -3.73 3.08
CA ALA A 83 -7.99 -2.90 4.12
C ALA A 83 -7.80 -1.40 3.86
N ALA A 84 -6.63 -1.00 3.35
CA ALA A 84 -6.36 0.37 2.94
C ALA A 84 -7.25 0.82 1.77
N ASP A 85 -7.43 -0.03 0.75
CA ASP A 85 -8.38 0.22 -0.35
C ASP A 85 -9.80 0.45 0.19
N ALA A 86 -10.27 -0.42 1.09
CA ALA A 86 -11.61 -0.29 1.68
C ALA A 86 -11.77 1.01 2.49
N ARG A 87 -10.79 1.34 3.35
CA ARG A 87 -10.79 2.59 4.12
C ARG A 87 -10.70 3.82 3.23
N TYR A 88 -9.97 3.74 2.12
CA TYR A 88 -9.85 4.87 1.19
C TYR A 88 -11.15 5.11 0.44
N ILE A 89 -11.83 4.06 -0.02
CA ILE A 89 -13.17 4.18 -0.60
C ILE A 89 -14.15 4.81 0.43
N ASP A 90 -14.09 4.37 1.69
CA ASP A 90 -14.91 4.96 2.76
C ASP A 90 -14.58 6.44 3.04
N TYR A 91 -13.32 6.83 2.91
CA TYR A 91 -12.90 8.23 2.97
C TYR A 91 -13.50 9.03 1.81
N LEU A 92 -13.39 8.53 0.57
CA LEU A 92 -13.95 9.18 -0.61
C LEU A 92 -15.48 9.33 -0.53
N ARG A 93 -16.19 8.37 0.07
CA ARG A 93 -17.64 8.45 0.33
C ARG A 93 -18.04 9.60 1.27
N ARG A 94 -17.11 10.12 2.07
CA ARG A 94 -17.35 11.22 3.03
C ARG A 94 -17.03 12.60 2.45
N LEU A 95 -16.36 12.67 1.30
CA LEU A 95 -16.05 13.92 0.61
C LEU A 95 -17.27 14.47 -0.12
N ALA A 96 -17.18 15.74 -0.55
CA ALA A 96 -18.15 16.28 -1.48
C ALA A 96 -18.13 15.45 -2.79
N PRO A 97 -19.28 15.13 -3.41
CA PRO A 97 -19.31 14.28 -4.60
C PRO A 97 -18.42 14.75 -5.75
N GLU A 98 -18.29 16.06 -5.95
CA GLU A 98 -17.44 16.66 -6.97
C GLU A 98 -15.94 16.47 -6.68
N GLU A 99 -15.56 16.51 -5.40
CA GLU A 99 -14.19 16.29 -4.96
C GLU A 99 -13.79 14.82 -5.09
N ALA A 100 -14.67 13.91 -4.64
CA ALA A 100 -14.47 12.48 -4.81
C ALA A 100 -14.35 12.11 -6.30
N ALA A 101 -15.20 12.68 -7.16
CA ALA A 101 -15.16 12.44 -8.60
C ALA A 101 -13.82 12.87 -9.22
N LYS A 102 -13.29 14.04 -8.83
CA LYS A 102 -11.97 14.53 -9.31
C LYS A 102 -10.83 13.60 -8.91
N ILE A 103 -10.84 13.09 -7.68
CA ILE A 103 -9.81 12.16 -7.20
C ILE A 103 -9.88 10.84 -7.99
N VAL A 104 -11.08 10.30 -8.19
CA VAL A 104 -11.28 9.07 -8.95
C VAL A 104 -10.87 9.23 -10.41
N GLU A 105 -11.20 10.36 -11.04
CA GLU A 105 -10.80 10.68 -12.42
C GLU A 105 -9.28 10.71 -12.56
N ALA A 106 -8.60 11.49 -11.71
CA ALA A 106 -7.15 11.60 -11.72
C ALA A 106 -6.45 10.24 -11.50
N GLU A 107 -7.02 9.38 -10.67
CA GLU A 107 -6.45 8.06 -10.41
C GLU A 107 -6.68 7.07 -11.57
N ILE A 108 -7.80 7.18 -12.29
CA ILE A 108 -8.06 6.41 -13.50
C ILE A 108 -7.06 6.80 -14.59
N ASP A 109 -6.87 8.10 -14.83
CA ASP A 109 -5.89 8.61 -15.80
C ASP A 109 -4.46 8.19 -15.43
N ASN A 110 -4.12 8.23 -14.13
CA ASN A 110 -2.83 7.77 -13.64
C ASN A 110 -2.64 6.26 -13.86
N LYS A 111 -3.68 5.43 -13.67
CA LYS A 111 -3.62 3.99 -13.98
C LYS A 111 -3.27 3.73 -15.44
N GLU A 112 -3.79 4.53 -16.37
CA GLU A 112 -3.50 4.38 -17.81
C GLU A 112 -2.07 4.84 -18.17
N SER A 113 -1.40 5.58 -17.29
CA SER A 113 -0.09 6.19 -17.52
C SER A 113 1.11 5.35 -17.06
N VAL A 114 0.94 4.29 -16.25
CA VAL A 114 2.07 3.72 -15.48
C VAL A 114 2.59 2.39 -16.04
N GLY A 115 3.84 2.44 -16.54
CA GLY A 115 4.70 1.32 -16.89
C GLY A 115 5.77 0.96 -15.84
N ALA A 116 5.58 1.31 -14.56
CA ALA A 116 6.58 1.05 -13.51
C ALA A 116 5.94 0.45 -12.25
N SER A 117 5.87 -0.89 -12.20
CA SER A 117 5.73 -1.62 -10.94
C SER A 117 6.92 -1.30 -10.04
N GLY A 118 6.71 -1.15 -8.73
CA GLY A 118 7.80 -0.77 -7.84
C GLY A 118 7.51 -0.90 -6.35
N PRO A 119 8.55 -0.69 -5.52
CA PRO A 119 8.43 -0.74 -4.07
C PRO A 119 7.50 0.35 -3.56
N PHE A 120 6.83 0.07 -2.45
CA PHE A 120 6.13 1.11 -1.71
C PHE A 120 7.09 2.20 -1.24
N MET A 121 6.79 3.45 -1.62
CA MET A 121 7.49 4.63 -1.13
C MET A 121 6.47 5.69 -0.73
N LEU A 122 6.34 5.92 0.58
CA LEU A 122 5.59 7.06 1.08
C LEU A 122 6.48 8.30 0.97
N LEU A 123 6.26 9.11 -0.07
CA LEU A 123 6.91 10.41 -0.19
C LEU A 123 6.38 11.32 0.91
N THR A 124 7.28 11.76 1.79
CA THR A 124 7.03 12.83 2.76
C THR A 124 7.32 14.14 2.04
N TYR A 125 6.29 14.97 1.86
CA TYR A 125 6.42 16.34 1.34
C TYR A 125 6.67 17.32 2.49
#